data_AF-A0A2S9FWD8-F1
#
_entry.id   AF-A0A2S9FWD8-F1
#
_cell.length_a   1.000
_cell.length_b   1.000
_cell.length_c   1.000
_cell.angle_alpha   90.00
_cell.angle_beta   90.00
_cell.angle_gamma   90.00
#
_symmetry.space_group_name_H-M   'P 1'
#
loop_
_entity.id
_entity.type
_entity.pdbx_description
1 polymer ?
#
loop_
_entity_poly.entity_id
_entity_poly.type
_entity_poly.pdbx_seq_one_letter_code
_entity_poly.pdbx_strand_id
1 'polypeptide(L)'
;IFGMTELSERFSAGLVRPWYSVQLCSEQAELRLLGGATVRTFYGLADLATADTVVIPSVRDVSQPCSPELVHAIRAADERGARLV
;
A
#
# COMPACT_ATOMS: atom_id res chain seq x y z
N ILE A 1 -0.61 -12.11 4.25
CA ILE A 1 -2.08 -12.27 4.13
C ILE A 1 -2.55 -11.21 3.14
N PHE A 2 -2.63 -11.56 1.86
CA PHE A 2 -3.30 -10.74 0.84
C PHE A 2 -4.60 -11.48 0.52
N GLY A 3 -5.72 -10.83 0.88
CA GLY A 3 -7.05 -11.44 0.94
C GLY A 3 -7.88 -10.82 2.06
N MET A 4 -7.85 -9.49 2.24
CA MET A 4 -8.72 -8.81 3.21
C MET A 4 -10.21 -8.91 2.85
N THR A 5 -10.52 -9.38 1.63
CA THR A 5 -11.88 -9.64 1.16
C THR A 5 -12.52 -10.91 1.76
N GLU A 6 -11.75 -11.79 2.42
CA GLU A 6 -12.25 -13.05 2.98
C GLU A 6 -12.03 -13.15 4.50
N LEU A 7 -12.41 -12.11 5.24
CA LEU A 7 -12.50 -12.21 6.70
C LEU A 7 -13.75 -13.02 7.09
N SER A 8 -13.58 -14.00 7.98
CA SER A 8 -14.67 -14.85 8.47
C SER A 8 -15.81 -14.03 9.08
N GLU A 9 -17.03 -14.57 9.12
CA GLU A 9 -18.22 -13.85 9.63
C GLU A 9 -18.01 -13.25 11.02
N ARG A 10 -17.22 -13.93 11.88
CA ARG A 10 -16.86 -13.42 13.20
C ARG A 10 -16.23 -12.02 13.17
N PHE A 11 -15.53 -11.68 12.09
CA PHE A 11 -14.87 -10.40 11.88
C PHE A 11 -15.54 -9.54 10.80
N SER A 12 -16.61 -10.05 10.15
CA SER A 12 -17.25 -9.43 8.99
C SER A 12 -18.75 -9.23 9.06
N ALA A 13 -19.41 -9.73 10.11
CA ALA A 13 -20.85 -9.60 10.29
C ALA A 13 -21.31 -8.13 10.29
N GLY A 14 -22.25 -7.81 9.40
CA GLY A 14 -22.88 -6.48 9.31
C GLY A 14 -22.17 -5.46 8.41
N LEU A 15 -21.03 -5.79 7.80
CA LEU A 15 -20.30 -4.86 6.94
C LEU A 15 -20.56 -5.14 5.44
N VAL A 16 -20.97 -4.13 4.68
CA VAL A 16 -21.27 -4.23 3.24
C VAL A 16 -20.00 -4.31 2.41
N ARG A 17 -19.78 -5.40 1.65
CA ARG A 17 -18.55 -5.65 0.87
C ARG A 17 -18.54 -4.95 -0.51
N PRO A 18 -17.34 -4.61 -1.04
CA PRO A 18 -16.02 -4.71 -0.41
C PRO A 18 -15.72 -3.49 0.49
N TRP A 19 -15.04 -3.70 1.61
CA TRP A 19 -14.71 -2.61 2.55
C TRP A 19 -13.48 -1.82 2.12
N TYR A 20 -12.54 -2.48 1.43
CA TYR A 20 -11.35 -1.88 0.85
C TYR A 20 -11.05 -2.56 -0.49
N SER A 21 -10.66 -1.76 -1.47
CA SER A 21 -9.78 -2.20 -2.56
C SER A 21 -8.34 -2.02 -2.09
N VAL A 22 -7.49 -3.03 -2.32
CA VAL A 22 -6.08 -2.98 -1.93
C VAL A 22 -5.24 -3.07 -3.19
N GLN A 23 -4.37 -2.08 -3.37
CA GLN A 23 -3.37 -2.05 -4.42
C GLN A 23 -1.99 -2.05 -3.76
N LEU A 24 -1.06 -2.83 -4.32
CA LEU A 24 0.33 -2.79 -3.91
C LEU A 24 1.07 -1.90 -4.89
N CYS A 25 1.44 -0.70 -4.48
CA CYS A 25 2.10 0.26 -5.35
C CYS A 25 3.62 0.19 -5.21
N SER A 26 4.34 0.40 -6.31
CA SER A 26 5.80 0.34 -6.32
C SER A 26 6.37 1.21 -7.44
N GLU A 27 7.57 1.75 -7.25
CA GLU A 27 8.37 2.37 -8.31
C GLU A 27 8.84 1.33 -9.34
N GLN A 28 9.00 0.07 -8.90
CA GLN A 28 9.47 -1.05 -9.71
C GLN A 28 8.35 -2.05 -9.97
N ALA A 29 8.24 -2.56 -11.20
CA ALA A 29 7.22 -3.54 -11.58
C ALA A 29 7.38 -4.91 -10.87
N GLU A 30 8.58 -5.23 -10.39
CA GLU A 30 8.87 -6.45 -9.63
C GLU A 30 9.75 -6.14 -8.42
N LEU A 31 9.36 -6.68 -7.27
CA LEU A 31 10.01 -6.48 -5.96
C LEU A 31 10.36 -7.83 -5.35
N ARG A 32 11.57 -7.91 -4.76
CA ARG A 32 11.97 -9.03 -3.90
C ARG A 32 11.75 -8.66 -2.45
N LEU A 33 10.93 -9.44 -1.76
CA LEU A 33 10.63 -9.25 -0.34
C LEU A 33 11.59 -10.06 0.54
N LEU A 34 11.74 -9.61 1.79
CA LEU A 34 12.35 -10.43 2.84
C LEU A 34 11.55 -11.73 3.00
N GLY A 35 12.24 -12.85 3.16
CA GLY A 35 11.63 -14.18 3.17
C GLY A 35 11.50 -14.85 1.79
N GLY A 36 12.09 -14.27 0.74
CA GLY A 36 12.30 -14.94 -0.55
C GLY A 36 11.14 -14.80 -1.55
N ALA A 37 10.03 -14.20 -1.15
CA ALA A 37 8.90 -13.93 -2.03
C ALA A 37 9.24 -12.87 -3.10
N THR A 38 8.60 -13.00 -4.26
CA THR A 38 8.61 -12.00 -5.33
C THR A 38 7.20 -11.47 -5.53
N VAL A 39 7.05 -10.16 -5.61
CA VAL A 39 5.77 -9.52 -5.91
C VAL A 39 5.90 -8.73 -7.20
N ARG A 40 4.91 -8.88 -8.06
CA ARG A 40 4.75 -8.08 -9.29
C ARG A 40 3.51 -7.21 -9.15
N THR A 41 3.61 -5.98 -9.60
CA THR A 41 2.48 -5.04 -9.58
C THR A 41 2.43 -4.21 -10.85
N PHE A 42 1.22 -3.80 -11.20
CA PHE A 42 0.95 -2.85 -12.28
C PHE A 42 0.66 -1.44 -11.75
N TYR A 43 0.61 -1.27 -10.42
CA TYR A 43 0.29 0.00 -9.77
C TYR A 43 1.55 0.73 -9.35
N GLY A 44 1.63 2.01 -9.73
CA GLY A 44 2.77 2.88 -9.50
C GLY A 44 2.52 3.91 -8.40
N LEU A 45 3.47 4.84 -8.23
CA LEU A 45 3.34 5.92 -7.26
C LEU A 45 2.18 6.88 -7.56
N ALA A 46 1.76 6.99 -8.82
CA ALA A 46 0.57 7.76 -9.19
C ALA A 46 -0.71 7.15 -8.60
N ASP A 47 -0.82 5.82 -8.58
CA ASP A 47 -1.95 5.12 -7.94
C ASP A 47 -1.88 5.27 -6.41
N LEU A 48 -0.67 5.25 -5.82
CA LEU A 48 -0.49 5.52 -4.39
C LEU A 48 -0.95 6.93 -4.03
N ALA A 49 -0.61 7.92 -4.85
CA ALA A 49 -0.94 9.32 -4.63
C ALA A 49 -2.46 9.60 -4.66
N THR A 50 -3.27 8.70 -5.24
CA THR A 50 -4.74 8.81 -5.30
C THR A 50 -5.47 7.94 -4.26
N ALA A 51 -4.76 7.15 -3.46
CA ALA A 51 -5.37 6.29 -2.46
C ALA A 51 -6.02 7.10 -1.31
N ASP A 52 -7.05 6.53 -0.69
CA ASP A 52 -7.72 7.08 0.50
C ASP A 52 -7.04 6.64 1.81
N THR A 53 -6.29 5.54 1.77
CA THR A 53 -5.46 5.07 2.87
C THR A 53 -4.13 4.59 2.29
N VAL A 54 -3.03 5.10 2.84
CA VAL A 54 -1.67 4.70 2.45
C VAL A 54 -1.03 3.99 3.63
N VAL A 55 -0.59 2.75 3.41
CA VAL A 55 0.08 1.93 4.43
C VAL A 55 1.56 1.83 4.08
N ILE A 56 2.45 2.28 4.97
CA ILE A 56 3.91 2.28 4.77
C ILE A 56 4.56 1.47 5.90
N PRO A 57 4.56 0.13 5.80
CA PRO A 57 4.89 -0.73 6.93
C PRO A 57 6.39 -0.76 7.26
N SER A 58 7.25 -0.43 6.30
CA SER A 58 8.71 -0.43 6.48
C SER A 58 9.43 0.31 5.36
N VAL A 59 10.73 0.50 5.55
CA VAL A 59 11.69 0.90 4.52
C VAL A 59 12.77 -0.17 4.40
N ARG A 60 13.44 -0.24 3.23
CA ARG A 60 14.51 -1.23 2.98
C ARG A 60 15.72 -1.01 3.91
N ASP A 61 16.13 0.24 4.06
CA ASP A 61 17.30 0.64 4.85
C ASP A 61 17.03 2.02 5.46
N VAL A 62 17.06 2.10 6.79
CA VAL A 62 16.80 3.34 7.54
C VAL A 62 17.98 4.31 7.53
N SER A 63 19.17 3.85 7.12
CA SER A 63 20.38 4.69 7.02
C SER A 63 20.49 5.41 5.67
N GLN A 64 19.68 5.01 4.70
CA GLN A 64 19.66 5.59 3.36
C GLN A 64 18.53 6.61 3.21
N PRO A 65 18.71 7.64 2.37
CA PRO A 65 17.62 8.54 2.05
C PRO A 65 16.47 7.78 1.38
N CYS A 66 15.23 8.17 1.72
CA CYS A 66 14.04 7.67 1.03
C CYS A 66 13.98 8.22 -0.41
N SER A 67 13.32 7.49 -1.31
CA SER A 67 13.06 8.00 -2.66
C SER A 67 12.31 9.33 -2.60
N PRO A 68 12.81 10.39 -3.26
CA PRO A 68 12.10 11.67 -3.34
C PRO A 68 10.73 11.53 -4.02
N GLU A 69 10.61 10.65 -5.02
CA GLU A 69 9.36 10.41 -5.75
C GLU A 69 8.32 9.74 -4.84
N LEU A 70 8.73 8.74 -4.05
CA LEU A 70 7.86 8.11 -3.06
C LEU A 70 7.38 9.11 -2.00
N VAL A 71 8.29 9.92 -1.47
CA VAL A 71 7.95 10.96 -0.49
C VAL A 71 6.97 11.96 -1.09
N HIS A 72 7.16 12.37 -2.34
CA HIS A 72 6.23 13.26 -3.04
C HIS A 72 4.84 12.64 -3.20
N ALA A 73 4.75 11.37 -3.61
CA ALA A 73 3.48 10.68 -3.77
C ALA A 73 2.73 10.51 -2.43
N ILE A 74 3.43 10.19 -1.35
CA ILE A 74 2.84 10.10 -0.01
C ILE A 74 2.30 11.47 0.44
N ARG A 75 3.07 12.55 0.21
CA ARG A 75 2.62 13.92 0.52
C ARG A 75 1.40 14.30 -0.30
N ALA A 76 1.37 13.98 -1.59
CA ALA A 76 0.20 14.25 -2.43
C ALA A 76 -1.06 13.51 -1.94
N ALA A 77 -0.91 12.29 -1.41
CA ALA A 77 -2.01 11.58 -0.78
C ALA A 77 -2.45 12.26 0.54
N ASP A 78 -1.51 12.66 1.39
CA ASP A 78 -1.77 13.39 2.64
C ASP A 78 -2.50 14.72 2.40
N GLU A 79 -2.05 15.50 1.41
CA GLU A 79 -2.66 16.77 1.02
C GLU A 79 -4.12 16.62 0.55
N ARG A 80 -4.47 15.45 -0.01
CA ARG A 80 -5.85 15.08 -0.35
C ARG A 80 -6.67 14.59 0.86
N GLY A 81 -6.05 14.40 2.01
CA GLY A 81 -6.68 13.88 3.23
C GLY A 81 -6.66 12.36 3.35
N ALA A 82 -5.74 11.67 2.65
CA ALA A 82 -5.58 10.23 2.83
C ALA A 82 -5.12 9.89 4.26
N ARG A 83 -5.62 8.78 4.80
CA ARG A 83 -5.13 8.27 6.09
C ARG A 83 -3.78 7.58 5.89
N LEU A 84 -2.73 8.10 6.52
CA LEU A 84 -1.41 7.46 6.54
C LEU A 84 -1.26 6.54 7.75
N VAL A 85 -0.75 5.32 7.55
CA VAL A 85 -0.56 4.28 8.58
C VAL A 85 0.81 3.62 8.47
#